data_AF-A0A7X3G9Y1-F1
#
_entry.id   AF-A0A7X3G9Y1-F1
#
_cell.length_a   1.000
_cell.length_b   1.000
_cell.length_c   1.000
_cell.angle_alpha   90.00
_cell.angle_beta   90.00
_cell.angle_gamma   90.00
#
_symmetry.space_group_name_H-M   'P 1'
#
loop_
_entity.id
_entity.type
_entity.pdbx_description
1 polymer ?
#
loop_
_entity_poly.entity_id
_entity_poly.type
_entity_poly.pdbx_seq_one_letter_code
_entity_poly.pdbx_strand_id
1 'polypeptide(L)'
;DAEANKAKAAIDAAKTSEEVQTAATVGITAIQAINPEAIAKSAAKDAIDKAAAAKKAAIDARNDLTQEEKDAAKSLVDAEANKAKAAIDAAKTSEEVQTATTAGITAINAINPETAQKEKNSKSANADHMKESMKPVYTADTGQLPNTGEESSMAATAAGVALLGLLTGVATKRRKRKEDEI
;
A
#
# COMPACT_ATOMS: atom_id res chain seq x y z
N ASP A 1 -26.59 8.54 24.04
CA ASP A 1 -27.37 9.66 24.63
C ASP A 1 -27.18 9.85 26.13
N ALA A 2 -27.18 8.81 26.97
CA ALA A 2 -27.05 8.95 28.43
C ALA A 2 -25.79 9.74 28.87
N GLU A 3 -24.60 9.40 28.35
CA GLU A 3 -23.36 10.08 28.75
C GLU A 3 -23.27 11.50 28.19
N ALA A 4 -23.83 11.75 26.99
CA ALA A 4 -23.92 13.09 26.42
C ALA A 4 -24.83 14.00 27.28
N ASN A 5 -25.95 13.47 27.77
CA ASN A 5 -26.84 14.20 28.68
C ASN A 5 -26.19 14.46 30.05
N LYS A 6 -25.41 13.49 30.55
CA LYS A 6 -24.65 13.63 31.80
C LYS A 6 -23.54 14.68 31.67
N ALA A 7 -22.82 14.70 30.55
CA ALA A 7 -21.84 15.74 30.24
C ALA A 7 -22.49 17.13 30.18
N LYS A 8 -23.64 17.23 29.51
CA LYS A 8 -24.40 18.48 29.42
C LYS A 8 -24.87 18.97 30.79
N ALA A 9 -25.43 18.09 31.62
CA ALA A 9 -25.86 18.44 32.97
C ALA A 9 -24.70 18.91 33.87
N ALA A 10 -23.52 18.30 33.73
CA ALA A 10 -22.32 18.72 34.47
C ALA A 10 -21.83 20.12 34.07
N ILE A 11 -21.90 20.46 32.77
CA ILE A 11 -21.60 21.81 32.29
C ILE A 11 -22.63 22.82 32.80
N ASP A 12 -23.93 22.48 32.70
CA ASP A 12 -25.02 23.37 33.13
C ASP A 12 -25.00 23.62 34.66
N ALA A 13 -24.39 22.72 35.44
CA ALA A 13 -24.23 22.84 36.89
C ALA A 13 -22.95 23.56 37.34
N ALA A 14 -21.98 23.78 36.44
CA ALA A 14 -20.71 24.44 36.75
C ALA A 14 -20.92 25.93 37.05
N LYS A 15 -20.22 26.46 38.06
CA LYS A 15 -20.40 27.83 38.55
C LYS A 15 -19.23 28.74 38.18
N THR A 16 -18.09 28.16 37.80
CA THR A 16 -16.89 28.90 37.40
C THR A 16 -16.39 28.45 36.02
N SER A 17 -15.57 29.30 35.40
CA SER A 17 -14.95 28.98 34.12
C SER A 17 -14.00 27.77 34.21
N GLU A 18 -13.29 27.57 35.33
CA GLU A 18 -12.49 26.36 35.54
C GLU A 18 -13.35 25.09 35.63
N GLU A 19 -14.49 25.17 36.34
CA GLU A 19 -15.42 24.04 36.45
C GLU A 19 -16.06 23.70 35.11
N VAL A 20 -16.39 24.70 34.28
CA VAL A 20 -16.88 24.49 32.90
C VAL A 20 -15.83 23.79 32.04
N GLN A 21 -14.57 24.23 32.07
CA GLN A 21 -13.49 23.56 31.32
C GLN A 21 -13.25 22.13 31.79
N THR A 22 -13.32 21.89 33.10
CA THR A 22 -13.20 20.55 33.68
C THR A 22 -14.35 19.65 33.24
N ALA A 23 -15.60 20.13 33.36
CA ALA A 23 -16.79 19.39 32.96
C ALA A 23 -16.80 19.10 31.46
N ALA A 24 -16.38 20.06 30.62
CA ALA A 24 -16.22 19.85 29.19
C ALA A 24 -15.18 18.78 28.87
N THR A 25 -14.00 18.84 29.50
CA THR A 25 -12.92 17.86 29.29
C THR A 25 -13.35 16.46 29.71
N VAL A 26 -13.96 16.32 30.89
CA VAL A 26 -14.49 15.04 31.39
C VAL A 26 -15.60 14.52 30.48
N GLY A 27 -16.53 15.38 30.08
CA GLY A 27 -17.62 15.03 29.19
C GLY A 27 -17.14 14.54 27.82
N ILE A 28 -16.20 15.26 27.21
CA ILE A 28 -15.54 14.85 25.95
C ILE A 28 -14.88 13.48 26.11
N THR A 29 -14.11 13.28 27.18
CA THR A 29 -13.43 12.01 27.46
C THR A 29 -14.42 10.86 27.61
N ALA A 30 -15.50 11.07 28.38
CA ALA A 30 -16.53 10.06 28.62
C ALA A 30 -17.30 9.70 27.33
N ILE A 31 -17.61 10.69 26.50
CA ILE A 31 -18.26 10.46 25.20
C ILE A 31 -17.32 9.72 24.24
N GLN A 32 -16.03 10.09 24.19
CA GLN A 32 -15.03 9.40 23.37
C GLN A 32 -14.83 7.94 23.80
N ALA A 33 -14.92 7.65 25.09
CA ALA A 33 -14.81 6.30 25.64
C ALA A 33 -15.98 5.37 25.27
N ILE A 34 -17.09 5.88 24.70
CA ILE A 34 -18.20 5.04 24.22
C ILE A 34 -17.83 4.32 22.92
N ASN A 35 -16.94 4.90 22.10
CA ASN A 35 -16.50 4.28 20.85
C ASN A 35 -14.98 4.47 20.63
N PRO A 36 -14.15 3.91 21.53
CA PRO A 36 -12.69 4.09 21.48
C PRO A 36 -12.10 3.51 20.20
N GLU A 37 -12.74 2.48 19.64
CA GLU A 37 -12.34 1.86 18.37
C GLU A 37 -12.50 2.82 17.18
N ALA A 38 -13.58 3.60 17.10
CA ALA A 38 -13.75 4.57 16.02
C ALA A 38 -12.71 5.68 16.06
N ILE A 39 -12.35 6.17 17.26
CA ILE A 39 -11.28 7.16 17.44
C ILE A 39 -9.93 6.56 17.02
N ALA A 40 -9.63 5.33 17.47
CA ALA A 40 -8.40 4.63 17.09
C ALA A 40 -8.30 4.43 15.57
N LYS A 41 -9.41 4.03 14.91
CA LYS A 41 -9.47 3.90 13.45
C LYS A 41 -9.27 5.23 12.72
N SER A 42 -9.84 6.33 13.22
CA SER A 42 -9.64 7.65 12.61
C SER A 42 -8.17 8.08 12.68
N ALA A 43 -7.56 8.00 13.87
CA ALA A 43 -6.15 8.33 14.05
C ALA A 43 -5.22 7.45 13.21
N ALA A 44 -5.54 6.16 13.08
CA ALA A 44 -4.81 5.23 12.22
C ALA A 44 -4.89 5.61 10.73
N LYS A 45 -6.06 6.00 10.23
CA LYS A 45 -6.21 6.46 8.83
C LYS A 45 -5.45 7.76 8.57
N ASP A 46 -5.47 8.69 9.51
CA ASP A 46 -4.68 9.93 9.41
C ASP A 46 -3.17 9.64 9.36
N ALA A 47 -2.71 8.63 10.11
CA ALA A 47 -1.31 8.19 10.05
C ALA A 47 -0.95 7.61 8.67
N ILE A 48 -1.85 6.82 8.06
CA ILE A 48 -1.69 6.33 6.68
C ILE A 48 -1.64 7.49 5.68
N ASP A 49 -2.51 8.48 5.81
CA ASP A 49 -2.51 9.66 4.94
C ASP A 49 -1.22 10.47 5.03
N LYS A 50 -0.71 10.68 6.24
CA LYS A 50 0.57 11.37 6.45
C LYS A 50 1.73 10.59 5.84
N ALA A 51 1.76 9.26 6.02
CA ALA A 51 2.80 8.41 5.42
C ALA A 51 2.74 8.44 3.89
N ALA A 52 1.54 8.33 3.30
CA ALA A 52 1.34 8.42 1.86
C ALA A 52 1.78 9.77 1.31
N ALA A 53 1.37 10.89 1.93
CA ALA A 53 1.76 12.22 1.53
C ALA A 53 3.28 12.42 1.58
N ALA A 54 3.93 12.01 2.67
CA ALA A 54 5.38 12.07 2.82
C ALA A 54 6.10 11.25 1.74
N LYS A 55 5.61 10.04 1.44
CA LYS A 55 6.19 9.19 0.41
C LYS A 55 6.05 9.79 -0.99
N LYS A 56 4.88 10.34 -1.33
CA LYS A 56 4.65 11.02 -2.61
C LYS A 56 5.55 12.24 -2.77
N ALA A 57 5.71 13.05 -1.73
CA ALA A 57 6.63 14.18 -1.74
C ALA A 57 8.09 13.73 -1.96
N ALA A 58 8.51 12.63 -1.34
CA ALA A 58 9.84 12.06 -1.58
C ALA A 58 10.03 11.56 -3.02
N ILE A 59 9.00 10.99 -3.65
CA ILE A 59 9.01 10.60 -5.07
C ILE A 59 9.09 11.84 -5.97
N ASP A 60 8.31 12.89 -5.68
CA ASP A 60 8.31 14.11 -6.48
C ASP A 60 9.67 14.82 -6.47
N ALA A 61 10.37 14.78 -5.33
CA ALA A 61 11.69 15.36 -5.17
C ALA A 61 12.83 14.61 -5.92
N ARG A 62 12.56 13.43 -6.49
CA ARG A 62 13.56 12.67 -7.24
C ARG A 62 13.78 13.26 -8.64
N ASN A 63 15.00 13.67 -8.94
CA ASN A 63 15.36 14.25 -10.23
C ASN A 63 15.84 13.21 -11.25
N ASP A 64 16.02 11.96 -10.82
CA ASP A 64 16.47 10.83 -11.63
C ASP A 64 15.33 10.03 -12.26
N LEU A 65 14.08 10.44 -12.03
CA LEU A 65 12.87 9.80 -12.55
C LEU A 65 12.18 10.67 -13.60
N THR A 66 11.56 10.03 -14.59
CA THR A 66 10.62 10.70 -15.49
C THR A 66 9.29 11.01 -14.80
N GLN A 67 8.47 11.85 -15.42
CA GLN A 67 7.15 12.17 -14.87
C GLN A 67 6.25 10.92 -14.82
N GLU A 68 6.33 10.07 -15.85
CA GLU A 68 5.55 8.83 -15.95
C GLU A 68 5.92 7.85 -14.83
N GLU A 69 7.22 7.72 -14.51
CA GLU A 69 7.70 6.86 -13.42
C GLU A 69 7.25 7.38 -12.05
N LYS A 70 7.28 8.71 -11.85
CA LYS A 70 6.77 9.36 -10.64
C LYS A 70 5.28 9.10 -10.48
N ASP A 71 4.51 9.27 -11.55
CA ASP A 71 3.06 9.12 -11.50
C ASP A 71 2.64 7.67 -11.27
N ALA A 72 3.33 6.71 -11.90
CA ALA A 72 3.14 5.29 -11.62
C ALA A 72 3.42 4.95 -10.14
N ALA A 73 4.53 5.44 -9.58
CA ALA A 73 4.88 5.19 -8.18
C ALA A 73 3.91 5.88 -7.20
N LYS A 74 3.45 7.10 -7.49
CA LYS A 74 2.43 7.79 -6.69
C LYS A 74 1.09 7.05 -6.72
N SER A 75 0.70 6.50 -7.86
CA SER A 75 -0.48 5.64 -7.97
C SER A 75 -0.37 4.37 -7.12
N LEU A 76 0.82 3.76 -7.04
CA LEU A 76 1.05 2.61 -6.15
C LEU A 76 0.94 3.03 -4.66
N VAL A 77 1.43 4.22 -4.31
CA VAL A 77 1.29 4.75 -2.94
C VAL A 77 -0.18 4.92 -2.57
N ASP A 78 -0.99 5.50 -3.47
CA ASP A 78 -2.42 5.69 -3.25
C ASP A 78 -3.16 4.34 -3.14
N ALA A 79 -2.78 3.35 -3.96
CA ALA A 79 -3.36 2.01 -3.89
C ALA A 79 -3.09 1.32 -2.53
N GLU A 80 -1.85 1.36 -2.04
CA GLU A 80 -1.52 0.73 -0.76
C GLU A 80 -2.11 1.50 0.43
N ALA A 81 -2.17 2.83 0.35
CA ALA A 81 -2.86 3.64 1.35
C ALA A 81 -4.35 3.28 1.45
N ASN A 82 -5.04 3.15 0.31
CA ASN A 82 -6.46 2.76 0.28
C ASN A 82 -6.67 1.34 0.85
N LYS A 83 -5.79 0.40 0.50
CA LYS A 83 -5.82 -0.96 1.04
C LYS A 83 -5.60 -0.99 2.55
N ALA A 84 -4.66 -0.22 3.07
CA ALA A 84 -4.42 -0.09 4.50
C ALA A 84 -5.62 0.51 5.23
N LYS A 85 -6.24 1.57 4.68
CA LYS A 85 -7.47 2.15 5.24
C LYS A 85 -8.63 1.17 5.27
N ALA A 86 -8.81 0.39 4.21
CA ALA A 86 -9.83 -0.66 4.17
C ALA A 86 -9.58 -1.76 5.24
N ALA A 87 -8.32 -2.12 5.47
CA ALA A 87 -7.96 -3.06 6.54
C ALA A 87 -8.25 -2.47 7.94
N ILE A 88 -7.96 -1.18 8.15
CA ILE A 88 -8.30 -0.45 9.38
C ILE A 88 -9.82 -0.40 9.60
N ASP A 89 -10.59 -0.19 8.53
CA ASP A 89 -12.06 -0.21 8.59
C ASP A 89 -12.59 -1.58 9.01
N ALA A 90 -12.04 -2.64 8.44
CA ALA A 90 -12.42 -4.03 8.71
C ALA A 90 -11.96 -4.56 10.08
N ALA A 91 -10.95 -3.93 10.70
CA ALA A 91 -10.44 -4.32 12.01
C ALA A 91 -11.54 -4.25 13.09
N LYS A 92 -11.58 -5.25 13.98
CA LYS A 92 -12.57 -5.38 15.05
C LYS A 92 -12.00 -5.09 16.43
N THR A 93 -10.68 -4.98 16.54
CA THR A 93 -10.01 -4.66 17.81
C THR A 93 -8.93 -3.60 17.61
N SER A 94 -8.53 -2.96 18.70
CA SER A 94 -7.44 -1.99 18.70
C SER A 94 -6.10 -2.60 18.24
N GLU A 95 -5.83 -3.85 18.58
CA GLU A 95 -4.63 -4.58 18.13
C GLU A 95 -4.65 -4.82 16.61
N GLU A 96 -5.82 -5.15 16.05
CA GLU A 96 -5.99 -5.29 14.61
C GLU A 96 -5.81 -3.95 13.88
N VAL A 97 -6.33 -2.85 14.46
CA VAL A 97 -6.09 -1.48 13.94
C VAL A 97 -4.60 -1.15 13.94
N GLN A 98 -3.89 -1.42 15.03
CA GLN A 98 -2.45 -1.16 15.13
C GLN A 98 -1.65 -2.01 14.13
N THR A 99 -2.02 -3.28 13.98
CA THR A 99 -1.39 -4.20 13.02
C THR A 99 -1.59 -3.73 11.59
N ALA A 100 -2.83 -3.37 11.21
CA ALA A 100 -3.16 -2.86 9.89
C ALA A 100 -2.43 -1.53 9.59
N THR A 101 -2.34 -0.65 10.58
CA THR A 101 -1.59 0.63 10.46
C THR A 101 -0.11 0.37 10.20
N THR A 102 0.53 -0.49 11.00
CA THR A 102 1.95 -0.81 10.89
C THR A 102 2.26 -1.47 9.54
N ALA A 103 1.43 -2.43 9.12
CA ALA A 103 1.57 -3.08 7.82
C ALA A 103 1.41 -2.10 6.67
N GLY A 104 0.40 -1.22 6.72
CA GLY A 104 0.14 -0.21 5.71
C GLY A 104 1.30 0.79 5.55
N ILE A 105 1.81 1.34 6.66
CA ILE A 105 2.97 2.25 6.64
C ILE A 105 4.20 1.54 6.07
N THR A 106 4.44 0.28 6.47
CA THR A 106 5.58 -0.50 5.95
C THR A 106 5.48 -0.69 4.44
N ALA A 107 4.30 -1.05 3.94
CA ALA A 107 4.07 -1.28 2.52
C ALA A 107 4.19 0.02 1.70
N ILE A 108 3.66 1.16 2.19
CA ILE A 108 3.85 2.48 1.56
C ILE A 108 5.33 2.84 1.49
N ASN A 109 6.08 2.64 2.57
CA ASN A 109 7.49 2.99 2.63
C ASN A 109 8.35 2.12 1.70
N ALA A 110 7.96 0.85 1.50
CA ALA A 110 8.63 -0.09 0.62
C ALA A 110 8.51 0.23 -0.88
N ILE A 111 7.58 1.11 -1.28
CA ILE A 111 7.43 1.52 -2.68
C ILE A 111 8.70 2.23 -3.13
N ASN A 112 9.36 1.71 -4.17
CA ASN A 112 10.51 2.35 -4.76
C ASN A 112 10.27 2.46 -6.28
N PRO A 113 10.20 3.67 -6.84
CA PRO A 113 10.03 3.84 -8.29
C PRO A 113 11.18 3.17 -9.04
N GLU A 114 10.84 2.39 -10.06
CA GLU A 114 11.81 1.84 -11.00
C GLU A 114 12.35 2.96 -11.90
N THR A 115 13.67 3.01 -12.10
CA THR A 115 14.30 3.93 -13.05
C THR A 115 14.51 3.21 -14.37
N ALA A 116 14.18 3.87 -15.49
CA ALA A 116 14.43 3.40 -16.85
C ALA A 116 15.92 3.12 -17.16
N GLN A 117 16.84 3.51 -16.26
CA GLN A 117 18.26 3.20 -16.38
C GLN A 117 18.57 1.70 -16.27
N LYS A 118 17.75 0.89 -15.59
CA LYS A 118 17.93 -0.58 -15.61
C LYS A 118 17.62 -1.18 -16.98
N GLU A 119 16.66 -0.64 -17.73
CA GLU A 119 16.34 -1.15 -19.07
C GLU A 119 17.27 -0.60 -20.17
N LYS A 120 17.67 0.68 -20.11
CA LYS A 120 18.59 1.23 -21.12
C LYS A 120 20.00 0.62 -21.05
N ASN A 121 20.48 0.25 -19.87
CA ASN A 121 21.77 -0.44 -19.72
C ASN A 121 21.72 -1.93 -20.10
N SER A 122 20.53 -2.52 -20.23
CA SER A 122 20.36 -3.91 -20.65
C SER A 122 20.26 -4.07 -22.17
N LYS A 123 19.89 -3.02 -22.91
CA LYS A 123 19.71 -3.06 -24.37
C LYS A 123 20.89 -2.49 -25.17
N SER A 124 21.85 -1.78 -24.56
CA SER A 124 23.02 -1.23 -25.29
C SER A 124 24.19 -2.21 -25.45
N ALA A 125 24.24 -3.32 -24.70
CA ALA A 125 25.40 -4.22 -24.69
C ALA A 125 25.43 -5.25 -25.85
N ASN A 126 24.42 -5.28 -26.73
CA ASN A 126 24.33 -6.34 -27.76
C ASN A 126 24.14 -5.84 -29.20
N ALA A 127 24.42 -4.57 -29.49
CA ALA A 127 24.30 -4.01 -30.85
C ALA A 127 25.65 -3.64 -31.51
N ASP A 128 26.79 -3.77 -30.81
CA ASP A 128 28.08 -3.22 -31.28
C ASP A 128 29.03 -4.23 -31.94
N HIS A 129 28.65 -5.52 -32.00
CA HIS A 129 29.34 -6.51 -32.82
C HIS A 129 28.45 -6.89 -33.99
N MET A 130 28.55 -6.17 -35.13
CA MET A 130 28.36 -6.65 -36.52
C MET A 130 28.42 -5.48 -37.54
N LYS A 131 29.22 -4.43 -37.31
CA LYS A 131 29.39 -3.31 -38.28
C LYS A 131 30.72 -3.28 -39.02
N GLU A 132 31.60 -4.27 -38.85
CA GLU A 132 32.95 -4.25 -39.43
C GLU A 132 33.36 -5.62 -40.00
N SER A 133 32.72 -6.06 -41.09
CA SER A 133 33.29 -7.06 -42.02
C SER A 133 32.43 -7.31 -43.25
N MET A 134 32.02 -6.27 -43.99
CA MET A 134 31.60 -6.51 -45.38
C MET A 134 31.77 -5.26 -46.26
N LYS A 135 32.92 -5.17 -46.93
CA LYS A 135 33.10 -4.26 -48.07
C LYS A 135 32.36 -4.87 -49.27
N PRO A 136 31.47 -4.14 -49.97
CA PRO A 136 30.71 -4.70 -51.07
C PRO A 136 31.56 -4.71 -52.35
N VAL A 137 31.62 -5.87 -53.02
CA VAL A 137 31.94 -5.96 -54.45
C VAL A 137 30.71 -6.58 -55.11
N TYR A 138 30.04 -5.79 -55.95
CA TYR A 138 28.88 -6.22 -56.74
C TYR A 138 29.36 -7.02 -57.97
N THR A 139 28.65 -8.08 -58.35
CA THR A 139 28.16 -8.31 -59.73
C THR A 139 27.29 -9.58 -59.88
N ALA A 140 26.13 -9.36 -60.51
CA ALA A 140 25.37 -10.18 -61.46
C ALA A 140 24.79 -11.57 -61.11
N ASP A 141 23.45 -11.63 -61.22
CA ASP A 141 22.70 -12.49 -62.15
C ASP A 141 22.61 -14.02 -61.89
N THR A 142 21.45 -14.48 -61.42
CA THR A 142 20.48 -15.33 -62.16
C THR A 142 19.46 -15.99 -61.20
N GLY A 143 18.18 -15.84 -61.53
CA GLY A 143 17.07 -16.79 -61.30
C GLY A 143 16.76 -17.35 -59.89
N GLN A 144 15.59 -17.03 -59.33
CA GLN A 144 14.41 -17.93 -59.26
C GLN A 144 13.25 -17.29 -58.47
N LEU A 145 12.02 -17.59 -58.92
CA LEU A 145 10.71 -17.08 -58.48
C LEU A 145 10.16 -17.76 -57.18
N PRO A 146 9.10 -17.20 -56.55
CA PRO A 146 8.70 -17.44 -55.14
C PRO A 146 7.70 -18.60 -54.94
N ASN A 147 7.63 -19.17 -53.73
CA ASN A 147 6.45 -19.90 -53.20
C ASN A 147 6.56 -20.18 -51.67
N THR A 148 5.72 -19.56 -50.81
CA THR A 148 4.48 -20.03 -50.13
C THR A 148 4.59 -21.09 -49.02
N GLY A 149 4.04 -20.73 -47.86
CA GLY A 149 3.58 -21.58 -46.75
C GLY A 149 3.26 -20.64 -45.57
N GLU A 150 1.99 -20.33 -45.28
CA GLU A 150 1.17 -21.00 -44.25
C GLU A 150 1.94 -21.17 -42.92
N GLU A 151 1.49 -20.73 -41.74
CA GLU A 151 0.18 -20.34 -41.25
C GLU A 151 0.32 -19.73 -39.83
N SER A 152 -0.68 -18.96 -39.41
CA SER A 152 -1.31 -19.02 -38.07
C SER A 152 -0.55 -18.68 -36.77
N SER A 153 -1.06 -17.60 -36.14
CA SER A 153 -1.75 -17.63 -34.82
C SER A 153 -0.97 -17.45 -33.50
N MET A 154 -1.76 -16.90 -32.55
CA MET A 154 -1.67 -16.93 -31.08
C MET A 154 -1.03 -15.75 -30.32
N ALA A 155 -1.96 -14.91 -29.84
CA ALA A 155 -2.04 -14.29 -28.51
C ALA A 155 -1.03 -14.70 -27.42
N ALA A 156 -0.62 -13.70 -26.63
CA ALA A 156 -0.28 -13.90 -25.22
C ALA A 156 -0.65 -12.65 -24.40
N THR A 157 -1.82 -12.74 -23.78
CA THR A 157 -2.27 -11.96 -22.63
C THR A 157 -1.54 -12.43 -21.36
N ALA A 158 -1.39 -11.52 -20.39
CA ALA A 158 -1.26 -11.75 -18.94
C ALA A 158 0.11 -12.16 -18.34
N ALA A 159 0.57 -11.34 -17.40
CA ALA A 159 1.06 -11.72 -16.06
C ALA A 159 1.15 -10.42 -15.23
N GLY A 160 0.47 -10.19 -14.10
CA GLY A 160 -0.02 -11.15 -13.12
C GLY A 160 1.12 -11.60 -12.19
N VAL A 161 1.73 -10.69 -11.42
CA VAL A 161 2.69 -11.06 -10.37
C VAL A 161 1.96 -11.15 -9.04
N ALA A 162 1.57 -12.38 -8.71
CA ALA A 162 1.30 -12.82 -7.35
C ALA A 162 2.60 -13.29 -6.66
N LEU A 163 2.54 -13.45 -5.34
CA LEU A 163 3.51 -13.99 -4.36
C LEU A 163 4.07 -12.89 -3.44
N LEU A 164 3.91 -12.95 -2.12
CA LEU A 164 4.19 -14.11 -1.28
C LEU A 164 3.38 -14.05 0.04
N GLY A 165 2.54 -15.05 0.28
CA GLY A 165 1.99 -15.31 1.60
C GLY A 165 3.02 -16.05 2.46
N LEU A 166 3.26 -15.55 3.68
CA LEU A 166 3.88 -16.35 4.74
C LEU A 166 2.88 -16.46 5.89
N LEU A 167 2.22 -17.61 5.91
CA LEU A 167 1.42 -18.13 6.99
C LEU A 167 2.28 -19.16 7.72
N THR A 168 2.84 -18.81 8.88
CA THR A 168 3.40 -19.77 9.83
C THR A 168 2.62 -19.68 11.14
N GLY A 169 2.13 -20.84 11.59
CA GLY A 169 0.93 -20.95 12.41
C GLY A 169 1.10 -20.83 13.92
N VAL A 170 0.02 -20.44 14.58
CA VAL A 170 -0.15 -20.50 16.04
C VAL A 170 -0.69 -21.88 16.41
N ALA A 171 0.13 -22.67 17.11
CA ALA A 171 -0.30 -23.94 17.70
C ALA A 171 -1.19 -23.69 18.92
N THR A 172 -2.51 -23.82 18.78
CA THR A 172 -3.43 -23.92 19.93
C THR A 172 -3.37 -25.32 20.54
N LYS A 173 -2.64 -25.51 21.64
CA LYS A 173 -2.78 -26.72 22.46
C LYS A 173 -3.88 -26.52 23.50
N ARG A 174 -5.03 -27.17 23.24
CA ARG A 174 -6.23 -27.24 24.07
C ARG A 174 -5.89 -27.69 25.51
N ARG A 175 -6.26 -26.90 26.52
CA ARG A 175 -6.46 -27.40 27.89
C ARG A 175 -7.78 -28.19 27.89
N LYS A 176 -7.71 -29.52 27.98
CA LYS A 176 -8.87 -30.31 28.41
C LYS A 176 -8.93 -30.24 29.93
N ARG A 177 -9.93 -29.54 30.47
CA ARG A 177 -10.49 -29.87 31.78
C ARG A 177 -11.33 -31.15 31.62
N LYS A 178 -11.13 -32.08 32.54
CA LYS A 178 -12.16 -32.85 33.22
C LYS A 178 -11.68 -32.86 34.69
N GLU A 179 -12.32 -32.13 35.59
CA GLU A 179 -13.57 -32.49 36.28
C GLU A 179 -13.46 -33.85 36.98
N ASP A 180 -13.66 -33.76 38.30
CA ASP A 180 -14.15 -34.77 39.26
C ASP A 180 -13.19 -35.88 39.75
N GLU A 181 -12.75 -35.78 41.01
CA GLU A 181 -13.29 -36.55 42.16
C GLU A 181 -12.30 -36.57 43.35
N ILE A 182 -12.82 -36.17 44.53
CA ILE A 182 -12.44 -36.51 45.92
C ILE A 182 -11.05 -36.09 46.43
#